data_AF-A0A224YYH5-F1
#
_entry.id   AF-A0A224YYH5-F1
#
_cell.length_a   1.000
_cell.length_b   1.000
_cell.length_c   1.000
_cell.angle_alpha   90.00
_cell.angle_beta   90.00
_cell.angle_gamma   90.00
#
_symmetry.space_group_name_H-M   'P 1'
#
loop_
_entity.id
_entity.type
_entity.pdbx_description
1 polymer ?
#
loop_
_entity_poly.entity_id
_entity_poly.type
_entity_poly.pdbx_seq_one_letter_code
_entity_poly.pdbx_strand_id
1 'polypeptide(L)'
;MGVRGLSSFFTLNPDLSEWKDLHSTKLVVDGNNLIYMIYFTSNLECVYGGDYDGYATAIRNYFAIFKSCNIELILVFDGGHDVSNRKLKTTQRRLQERLATAKAIAKTGAPNLKILPILAHEVFKDVVRELGIQVFQCSFEADEEIAAIANYYGCPVASQDSDFYIFNLVGGFIRLDSIYTSPQIVTAENGEKVNSLPCKWYHVDNLLCHFPGFDKSMLPLFATLMGNDFVNGVMFEGFFNSIKLPRLKSKKLKISKQHTKMVGLL
;
A
#
# COMPACT_ATOMS: atom_id res chain seq x y z
N MET A 1 -1.85 6.57 -2.31
CA MET A 1 -0.97 7.01 -3.41
C MET A 1 -1.29 6.14 -4.62
N GLY A 2 -0.71 6.45 -5.78
CA GLY A 2 -0.89 5.64 -6.99
C GLY A 2 -2.12 5.94 -7.85
N VAL A 3 -2.59 4.93 -8.58
CA VAL A 3 -3.67 5.05 -9.57
C VAL A 3 -5.00 5.49 -8.96
N ARG A 4 -5.55 6.56 -9.52
CA ARG A 4 -6.79 7.19 -9.05
C ARG A 4 -7.98 6.24 -9.14
N GLY A 5 -8.62 6.00 -8.00
CA GLY A 5 -9.86 5.23 -7.90
C GLY A 5 -9.69 3.73 -7.68
N LEU A 6 -8.47 3.19 -7.79
CA LEU A 6 -8.22 1.77 -7.55
C LEU A 6 -8.50 1.38 -6.09
N SER A 7 -7.93 2.08 -5.11
CA SER A 7 -8.16 1.74 -3.69
C SER A 7 -9.66 1.70 -3.35
N SER A 8 -10.43 2.70 -3.78
CA SER A 8 -11.88 2.75 -3.52
C SER A 8 -12.65 1.67 -4.28
N PHE A 9 -12.18 1.26 -5.46
CA PHE A 9 -12.77 0.17 -6.20
C PHE A 9 -12.57 -1.18 -5.51
N PHE A 10 -11.37 -1.46 -5.02
CA PHE A 10 -11.06 -2.68 -4.27
C PHE A 10 -11.75 -2.71 -2.91
N THR A 11 -11.88 -1.56 -2.22
CA THR A 11 -12.70 -1.47 -1.00
C THR A 11 -14.17 -1.82 -1.27
N LEU A 12 -14.69 -1.45 -2.44
CA LEU A 12 -16.07 -1.74 -2.83
C LEU A 12 -16.25 -3.20 -3.30
N ASN A 13 -15.18 -3.84 -3.76
CA ASN A 13 -15.15 -5.21 -4.30
C ASN A 13 -14.15 -6.08 -3.53
N PRO A 14 -14.40 -6.36 -2.23
CA PRO A 14 -13.47 -7.10 -1.40
C PRO A 14 -13.22 -8.53 -1.89
N ASP A 15 -14.17 -9.10 -2.65
CA ASP A 15 -14.11 -10.46 -3.19
C ASP A 15 -13.07 -10.61 -4.33
N LEU A 16 -12.48 -9.50 -4.80
CA LEU A 16 -11.32 -9.56 -5.69
C LEU A 16 -10.05 -10.05 -4.98
N SER A 17 -10.05 -10.04 -3.65
CA SER A 17 -8.96 -10.58 -2.82
C SER A 17 -9.45 -11.82 -2.07
N GLU A 18 -8.54 -12.76 -1.84
CA GLU A 18 -8.83 -13.99 -1.12
C GLU A 18 -8.26 -13.92 0.30
N TRP A 19 -8.96 -14.50 1.27
CA TRP A 19 -8.38 -14.68 2.60
C TRP A 19 -7.35 -15.80 2.58
N LYS A 20 -6.14 -15.50 3.07
CA LYS A 20 -5.05 -16.46 3.19
C LYS A 20 -4.29 -16.24 4.49
N ASP A 21 -3.68 -17.31 4.96
CA ASP A 21 -2.85 -17.35 6.15
C ASP A 21 -1.39 -17.07 5.79
N LEU A 22 -0.89 -15.88 6.16
CA LEU A 22 0.50 -15.50 5.92
C LEU A 22 1.39 -16.09 7.01
N HIS A 23 2.31 -16.98 6.63
CA HIS A 23 3.32 -17.56 7.52
C HIS A 23 4.50 -18.09 6.71
N SER A 24 5.65 -18.29 7.38
CA SER A 24 6.80 -19.05 6.84
C SER A 24 7.24 -18.63 5.43
N THR A 25 7.25 -17.33 5.15
CA THR A 25 7.56 -16.79 3.83
C THR A 25 8.34 -15.49 3.96
N LYS A 26 8.94 -15.05 2.85
CA LYS A 26 9.44 -13.69 2.73
C LYS A 26 8.28 -12.73 2.45
N LEU A 27 8.41 -11.48 2.89
CA LEU A 27 7.47 -10.42 2.54
C LEU A 27 8.27 -9.15 2.25
N VAL A 28 8.13 -8.65 1.02
CA VAL A 28 8.70 -7.34 0.66
C VAL A 28 7.70 -6.27 1.04
N VAL A 29 8.12 -5.27 1.80
CA VAL A 29 7.23 -4.24 2.32
C VAL A 29 7.70 -2.86 1.90
N ASP A 30 6.75 -2.06 1.41
CA ASP A 30 6.92 -0.63 1.24
C ASP A 30 7.09 0.03 2.62
N GLY A 31 8.34 0.37 2.93
CA GLY A 31 8.74 0.91 4.23
C GLY A 31 8.13 2.29 4.49
N ASN A 32 7.97 3.12 3.46
CA ASN A 32 7.36 4.44 3.62
C ASN A 32 5.90 4.30 4.04
N ASN A 33 5.13 3.44 3.39
CA ASN A 33 3.73 3.18 3.74
C ASN A 33 3.61 2.52 5.13
N LEU A 34 4.53 1.62 5.47
CA LEU A 34 4.54 0.92 6.76
C LEU A 34 4.72 1.87 7.96
N ILE A 35 5.63 2.86 7.86
CA ILE A 35 5.84 3.87 8.91
C ILE A 35 4.53 4.55 9.29
N TYR A 36 3.81 5.06 8.28
CA TYR A 36 2.54 5.73 8.48
C TYR A 36 1.48 4.77 9.05
N MET A 37 1.40 3.56 8.51
CA MET A 37 0.42 2.57 8.97
C MET A 37 0.61 2.23 10.45
N ILE A 38 1.82 1.87 10.88
CA ILE A 38 2.07 1.53 12.29
C ILE A 38 1.72 2.74 13.18
N TYR A 39 2.18 3.94 12.82
CA TYR A 39 1.96 5.11 13.66
C TYR A 39 0.48 5.42 13.84
N PHE A 40 -0.29 5.49 12.74
CA PHE A 40 -1.70 5.85 12.80
C PHE A 40 -2.59 4.78 13.41
N THR A 41 -2.17 3.51 13.41
CA THR A 41 -2.89 2.41 14.07
C THR A 41 -2.52 2.24 15.55
N SER A 42 -1.43 2.85 16.01
CA SER A 42 -0.95 2.74 17.40
C SER A 42 -1.68 3.65 18.39
N ASN A 43 -2.60 4.50 17.92
CA ASN A 43 -3.37 5.46 18.73
C ASN A 43 -2.51 6.35 19.66
N LEU A 44 -1.29 6.70 19.22
CA LEU A 44 -0.34 7.49 20.00
C LEU A 44 -0.70 8.98 20.01
N GLU A 45 -0.34 9.68 21.08
CA GLU A 45 -0.52 11.12 21.17
C GLU A 45 0.50 11.86 20.29
N CYS A 46 0.03 12.89 19.59
CA CYS A 46 0.83 13.69 18.67
C CYS A 46 0.85 15.18 19.03
N VAL A 47 -0.04 15.64 19.92
CA VAL A 47 -0.18 17.06 20.31
C VAL A 47 1.13 17.65 20.85
N TYR A 48 1.91 16.86 21.60
CA TYR A 48 3.16 17.31 22.23
C TYR A 48 4.42 16.98 21.42
N GLY A 49 4.29 16.82 20.10
CA GLY A 49 5.42 16.50 19.22
C GLY A 49 5.68 15.01 19.00
N GLY A 50 4.80 14.14 19.52
CA GLY A 50 4.82 12.69 19.32
C GLY A 50 5.37 11.89 20.51
N ASP A 51 4.74 10.75 20.80
CA ASP A 51 5.27 9.74 21.72
C ASP A 51 6.19 8.76 20.98
N TYR A 52 7.49 9.02 21.03
CA TYR A 52 8.51 8.24 20.33
C TYR A 52 8.80 6.89 21.02
N ASP A 53 8.72 6.83 22.35
CA ASP A 53 8.93 5.59 23.10
C ASP A 53 7.77 4.62 22.89
N GLY A 54 6.54 5.14 22.92
CA GLY A 54 5.34 4.40 22.55
C GLY A 54 5.39 3.92 21.10
N TYR A 55 5.87 4.77 20.17
CA TYR A 55 6.05 4.37 18.78
C TYR A 55 7.10 3.28 18.60
N ALA A 56 8.26 3.41 19.24
CA ALA A 56 9.30 2.37 19.21
C ALA A 56 8.76 1.04 19.75
N THR A 57 7.98 1.08 20.83
CA THR A 57 7.32 -0.11 21.39
C THR A 57 6.34 -0.73 20.39
N ALA A 58 5.52 0.07 19.73
CA ALA A 58 4.58 -0.40 18.72
C ALA A 58 5.30 -1.06 17.52
N ILE A 59 6.41 -0.49 17.06
CA ILE A 59 7.24 -1.05 15.99
C ILE A 59 7.81 -2.42 16.40
N ARG A 60 8.37 -2.52 17.61
CA ARG A 60 8.91 -3.80 18.12
C ARG A 60 7.85 -4.87 18.23
N ASN A 61 6.67 -4.52 18.76
CA ASN A 61 5.55 -5.45 18.88
C ASN A 61 5.06 -5.91 17.50
N TYR A 62 4.95 -5.00 16.54
CA TYR A 62 4.58 -5.32 15.17
C TYR A 62 5.53 -6.36 14.57
N PHE A 63 6.84 -6.12 14.60
CA PHE A 63 7.80 -7.07 14.04
C PHE A 63 7.94 -8.37 14.84
N ALA A 64 7.70 -8.35 16.15
CA ALA A 64 7.67 -9.57 16.96
C ALA A 64 6.55 -10.53 16.52
N ILE A 65 5.39 -9.98 16.13
CA ILE A 65 4.25 -10.75 15.59
C ILE A 65 4.64 -11.43 14.25
N PHE A 66 5.30 -10.72 13.35
CA PHE A 66 5.75 -11.30 12.07
C PHE A 66 6.82 -12.37 12.28
N LYS A 67 7.76 -12.12 13.20
CA LYS A 67 8.79 -13.09 13.57
C LYS A 67 8.21 -14.36 14.17
N SER A 68 7.17 -14.26 15.01
CA SER A 68 6.51 -15.44 15.59
C SER A 68 5.75 -16.29 14.57
N CYS A 69 5.43 -15.72 13.41
CA CYS A 69 4.83 -16.39 12.25
C CYS A 69 5.87 -16.85 11.21
N ASN A 70 7.17 -16.78 11.55
CA ASN A 70 8.29 -17.11 10.67
C ASN A 70 8.28 -16.32 9.34
N ILE A 71 7.88 -15.04 9.39
CA ILE A 71 7.87 -14.15 8.22
C ILE A 71 9.17 -13.36 8.19
N GLU A 72 9.95 -13.52 7.11
CA GLU A 72 11.18 -12.75 6.88
C GLU A 72 10.84 -11.48 6.11
N LEU A 73 11.07 -10.32 6.73
CA LEU A 73 10.70 -9.03 6.16
C LEU A 73 11.88 -8.38 5.43
N ILE A 74 11.59 -7.87 4.23
CA ILE A 74 12.50 -7.05 3.43
C ILE A 74 11.85 -5.68 3.27
N LEU A 75 12.37 -4.68 3.99
CA LEU A 75 11.84 -3.32 3.91
C LEU A 75 12.54 -2.56 2.79
N VAL A 76 11.77 -1.91 1.92
CA VAL A 76 12.30 -1.10 0.83
C VAL A 76 11.74 0.32 0.96
N PHE A 77 12.62 1.32 0.87
CA PHE A 77 12.29 2.74 1.01
C PHE A 77 12.60 3.52 -0.26
N ASP A 78 11.74 4.48 -0.59
CA ASP A 78 12.03 5.55 -1.56
C ASP A 78 13.22 6.38 -1.08
N GLY A 79 14.11 6.73 -1.99
CA GLY A 79 15.20 7.67 -1.81
C GLY A 79 14.85 9.09 -2.25
N GLY A 80 15.67 9.61 -3.16
CA GLY A 80 15.57 10.98 -3.65
C GLY A 80 14.33 11.21 -4.50
N HIS A 81 13.94 12.47 -4.63
CA HIS A 81 12.92 12.86 -5.59
C HIS A 81 13.53 12.99 -6.99
N ASP A 82 12.77 12.54 -7.99
CA ASP A 82 13.14 12.73 -9.39
C ASP A 82 13.26 14.22 -9.74
N VAL A 83 14.30 14.55 -10.52
CA VAL A 83 14.68 15.93 -10.87
C VAL A 83 13.68 16.62 -11.80
N SER A 84 12.75 15.87 -12.43
CA SER A 84 11.79 16.44 -13.39
C SER A 84 10.66 17.25 -12.73
N ASN A 85 10.65 17.37 -11.40
CA ASN A 85 9.62 18.09 -10.63
C ASN A 85 8.17 17.61 -10.86
N ARG A 86 7.96 16.45 -11.50
CA ARG A 86 6.62 15.90 -11.77
C ARG A 86 5.80 15.72 -10.49
N LYS A 87 6.45 15.26 -9.41
CA LYS A 87 5.81 15.09 -8.08
C LYS A 87 5.82 16.34 -7.22
N LEU A 88 6.51 17.42 -7.60
CA LEU A 88 6.68 18.63 -6.77
C LEU A 88 5.34 19.23 -6.32
N LYS A 89 4.37 19.35 -7.23
CA LYS A 89 3.04 19.88 -6.91
C LYS A 89 2.33 19.02 -5.86
N THR A 90 2.41 17.69 -5.98
CA THR A 90 1.81 16.75 -5.03
C THR A 90 2.50 16.84 -3.67
N THR A 91 3.83 16.90 -3.63
CA THR A 91 4.63 17.07 -2.41
C THR A 91 4.30 18.38 -1.71
N GLN A 92 4.24 19.50 -2.44
CA GLN A 92 3.90 20.81 -1.90
C GLN A 92 2.49 20.82 -1.31
N ARG A 93 1.51 20.25 -2.00
CA ARG A 93 0.13 20.13 -1.50
C ARG A 93 0.10 19.33 -0.19
N ARG A 94 0.75 18.16 -0.14
CA ARG A 94 0.81 17.33 1.08
C ARG A 94 1.48 18.04 2.25
N LEU A 95 2.53 18.82 1.99
CA LEU A 95 3.19 19.63 3.01
C LEU A 95 2.27 20.74 3.54
N GLN A 96 1.53 21.42 2.65
CA GLN A 96 0.54 22.42 3.04
C GLN A 96 -0.60 21.82 3.87
N GLU A 97 -1.12 20.65 3.49
CA GLU A 97 -2.12 19.89 4.26
C GLU A 97 -1.58 19.52 5.64
N ARG A 98 -0.36 18.97 5.71
CA ARG A 98 0.30 18.63 6.99
C ARG A 98 0.47 19.85 7.88
N LEU A 99 0.88 21.00 7.32
CA LEU A 99 1.02 22.26 8.05
C LEU A 99 -0.33 22.77 8.58
N ALA A 100 -1.38 22.69 7.78
CA ALA A 100 -2.73 23.06 8.21
C ALA A 100 -3.22 22.19 9.38
N THR A 101 -3.04 20.87 9.28
CA THR A 101 -3.37 19.92 10.34
C THR A 101 -2.56 20.19 11.61
N ALA A 102 -1.24 20.41 11.49
CA ALA A 102 -0.39 20.73 12.63
C ALA A 102 -0.82 22.02 13.35
N LYS A 103 -1.17 23.07 12.59
CA LYS A 103 -1.69 24.33 13.16
C LYS A 103 -3.01 24.12 13.89
N ALA A 104 -3.90 23.28 13.35
CA ALA A 104 -5.17 22.96 14.01
C ALA A 104 -4.94 22.23 15.34
N ILE A 105 -4.09 21.19 15.34
CA ILE A 105 -3.73 20.43 16.55
C ILE A 105 -3.10 21.34 17.61
N ALA A 106 -2.14 22.18 17.23
CA ALA A 106 -1.48 23.10 18.16
C ALA A 106 -2.45 24.12 18.78
N LYS A 107 -3.45 24.57 18.02
CA LYS A 107 -4.41 25.58 18.50
C LYS A 107 -5.51 25.00 19.38
N THR A 108 -6.02 23.81 19.07
CA THR A 108 -7.24 23.28 19.70
C THR A 108 -7.03 21.96 20.44
N GLY A 109 -5.82 21.39 20.40
CA GLY A 109 -5.54 20.03 20.86
C GLY A 109 -6.18 18.93 19.99
N ALA A 110 -6.96 19.31 18.95
CA ALA A 110 -7.78 18.48 18.07
C ALA A 110 -7.60 16.95 18.24
N PRO A 111 -8.33 16.29 19.17
CA PRO A 111 -8.03 14.90 19.57
C PRO A 111 -8.22 13.88 18.44
N ASN A 112 -9.03 14.23 17.43
CA ASN A 112 -9.33 13.36 16.28
C ASN A 112 -8.39 13.59 15.09
N LEU A 113 -7.49 14.59 15.14
CA LEU A 113 -6.51 14.82 14.10
C LEU A 113 -5.19 14.16 14.50
N LYS A 114 -4.55 13.48 13.56
CA LYS A 114 -3.24 12.88 13.76
C LYS A 114 -2.29 13.38 12.68
N ILE A 115 -1.03 13.52 13.06
CA ILE A 115 0.10 13.87 12.20
C ILE A 115 1.24 12.93 12.56
N LEU A 116 1.93 12.41 11.53
CA LEU A 116 3.18 11.69 11.75
C LEU A 116 4.23 12.67 12.31
N PRO A 117 4.83 12.41 13.49
CA PRO A 117 5.85 13.26 14.08
C PRO A 117 7.10 13.36 13.21
N ILE A 118 7.88 14.42 13.40
CA ILE A 118 9.04 14.71 12.55
C ILE A 118 10.08 13.60 12.63
N LEU A 119 10.35 13.06 13.83
CA LEU A 119 11.38 12.03 14.04
C LEU A 119 10.86 10.59 13.89
N ALA A 120 9.60 10.39 13.49
CA ALA A 120 9.04 9.04 13.40
C ALA A 120 9.81 8.16 12.39
N HIS A 121 10.28 8.74 11.27
CA HIS A 121 11.08 7.99 10.31
C HIS A 121 12.41 7.51 10.90
N GLU A 122 13.10 8.35 11.68
CA GLU A 122 14.38 7.99 12.31
C GLU A 122 14.17 6.93 13.39
N VAL A 123 13.17 7.11 14.27
CA VAL A 123 12.81 6.12 15.30
C VAL A 123 12.50 4.76 14.67
N PHE A 124 11.74 4.74 13.57
CA PHE A 124 11.46 3.51 12.85
C PHE A 124 12.73 2.85 12.32
N LYS A 125 13.60 3.61 11.63
CA LYS A 125 14.84 3.09 11.06
C LYS A 125 15.80 2.58 12.13
N ASP A 126 15.91 3.27 13.26
CA ASP A 126 16.76 2.87 14.39
C ASP A 126 16.26 1.55 15.01
N VAL A 127 14.97 1.45 15.31
CA VAL A 127 14.37 0.21 15.86
C VAL A 127 14.54 -0.97 14.89
N VAL A 128 14.30 -0.76 13.60
CA VAL A 128 14.47 -1.81 12.58
C VAL A 128 15.92 -2.28 12.47
N ARG A 129 16.88 -1.35 12.56
CA ARG A 129 18.32 -1.67 12.56
C ARG A 129 18.70 -2.49 13.79
N GLU A 130 18.20 -2.13 14.97
CA GLU A 130 18.42 -2.90 16.20
C GLU A 130 17.82 -4.31 16.14
N LEU A 131 16.67 -4.47 15.48
CA LEU A 131 16.02 -5.77 15.28
C LEU A 131 16.72 -6.63 14.21
N GLY A 132 17.70 -6.09 13.47
CA GLY A 132 18.42 -6.79 12.42
C GLY A 132 17.57 -7.11 11.19
N ILE A 133 16.52 -6.33 10.93
CA ILE A 133 15.64 -6.50 9.76
C ILE A 133 16.34 -5.94 8.51
N GLN A 134 16.19 -6.62 7.37
CA GLN A 134 16.79 -6.19 6.11
C GLN A 134 16.12 -4.91 5.60
N VAL A 135 16.93 -3.91 5.28
CA VAL A 135 16.49 -2.60 4.78
C VAL A 135 17.24 -2.24 3.51
N PHE A 136 16.50 -1.86 2.48
CA PHE A 136 17.01 -1.32 1.22
C PHE A 136 16.50 0.10 1.02
N GLN A 137 17.40 1.00 0.63
CA GLN A 137 17.10 2.39 0.33
C GLN A 137 17.35 2.60 -1.16
N CYS A 138 16.30 2.85 -1.92
CA CYS A 138 16.40 3.10 -3.36
C CYS A 138 17.03 4.46 -3.62
N SER A 139 17.51 4.68 -4.85
CA SER A 139 18.02 6.01 -5.25
C SER A 139 16.88 6.99 -5.50
N PHE A 140 15.76 6.50 -6.03
CA PHE A 140 14.55 7.27 -6.30
C PHE A 140 13.33 6.55 -5.71
N GLU A 141 12.26 6.39 -6.46
CA GLU A 141 11.07 5.65 -6.02
C GLU A 141 11.38 4.16 -5.90
N ALA A 142 10.65 3.47 -5.03
CA ALA A 142 10.91 2.08 -4.70
C ALA A 142 9.91 1.10 -5.34
N ASP A 143 8.86 1.57 -6.01
CA ASP A 143 7.76 0.69 -6.46
C ASP A 143 8.23 -0.41 -7.43
N GLU A 144 9.11 -0.07 -8.38
CA GLU A 144 9.67 -1.04 -9.33
C GLU A 144 10.63 -2.01 -8.64
N GLU A 145 11.49 -1.53 -7.75
CA GLU A 145 12.43 -2.32 -6.97
C GLU A 145 11.71 -3.28 -6.01
N ILE A 146 10.65 -2.82 -5.34
CA ILE A 146 9.78 -3.63 -4.49
C ILE A 146 9.21 -4.79 -5.30
N ALA A 147 8.65 -4.50 -6.47
CA ALA A 147 8.08 -5.53 -7.33
C ALA A 147 9.13 -6.50 -7.86
N ALA A 148 10.31 -5.99 -8.26
CA ALA A 148 11.41 -6.81 -8.75
C ALA A 148 11.96 -7.75 -7.67
N ILE A 149 12.20 -7.25 -6.45
CA ILE A 149 12.68 -8.06 -5.32
C ILE A 149 11.65 -9.13 -4.96
N ALA A 150 10.36 -8.76 -4.89
CA ALA A 150 9.29 -9.70 -4.56
C ALA A 150 9.18 -10.82 -5.60
N ASN A 151 9.25 -10.46 -6.89
CA ASN A 151 9.23 -11.43 -7.98
C ASN A 151 10.48 -12.33 -8.00
N TYR A 152 11.66 -11.78 -7.68
CA TYR A 152 12.90 -12.55 -7.57
C TYR A 152 12.80 -13.65 -6.50
N TYR A 153 12.22 -13.32 -5.33
CA TYR A 153 12.01 -14.29 -4.26
C TYR A 153 10.71 -15.10 -4.40
N GLY A 154 9.86 -14.80 -5.39
CA GLY A 154 8.54 -15.42 -5.55
C GLY A 154 7.60 -15.16 -4.36
N CYS A 155 7.75 -14.03 -3.66
CA CYS A 155 7.05 -13.74 -2.43
C CYS A 155 6.10 -12.53 -2.57
N PRO A 156 5.12 -12.35 -1.67
CA PRO A 156 4.18 -11.23 -1.76
C PRO A 156 4.83 -9.86 -1.49
N VAL A 157 4.17 -8.81 -1.99
CA VAL A 157 4.38 -7.41 -1.59
C VAL A 157 3.32 -6.99 -0.58
N ALA A 158 3.71 -6.24 0.46
CA ALA A 158 2.78 -5.49 1.29
C ALA A 158 2.97 -3.97 1.17
N SER A 159 1.89 -3.26 0.85
CA SER A 159 1.87 -1.79 0.77
C SER A 159 0.45 -1.24 0.98
N GLN A 160 0.32 0.08 1.10
CA GLN A 160 -0.95 0.81 0.93
C GLN A 160 -1.04 1.55 -0.40
N ASP A 161 -0.02 1.46 -1.25
CA ASP A 161 -0.05 2.04 -2.57
C ASP A 161 -0.96 1.23 -3.49
N SER A 162 -1.81 1.95 -4.21
CA SER A 162 -2.74 1.34 -5.15
C SER A 162 -2.09 0.95 -6.47
N ASP A 163 -0.87 1.43 -6.74
CA ASP A 163 -0.10 1.02 -7.89
C ASP A 163 0.14 -0.50 -7.87
N PHE A 164 0.37 -1.13 -6.71
CA PHE A 164 0.58 -2.58 -6.63
C PHE A 164 -0.63 -3.44 -7.03
N TYR A 165 -1.84 -2.87 -7.18
CA TYR A 165 -2.97 -3.61 -7.76
C TYR A 165 -2.82 -3.89 -9.26
N ILE A 166 -1.97 -3.15 -9.96
CA ILE A 166 -1.72 -3.29 -11.40
C ILE A 166 -0.34 -3.86 -11.70
N PHE A 167 0.55 -3.95 -10.71
CA PHE A 167 1.83 -4.63 -10.88
C PHE A 167 1.61 -6.13 -11.08
N ASN A 168 2.41 -6.72 -11.96
CA ASN A 168 2.46 -8.16 -12.13
C ASN A 168 3.34 -8.78 -11.02
N LEU A 169 2.75 -9.02 -9.86
CA LEU A 169 3.41 -9.63 -8.71
C LEU A 169 3.12 -11.13 -8.65
N VAL A 170 4.15 -11.95 -8.84
CA VAL A 170 4.06 -13.42 -8.86
C VAL A 170 3.58 -13.95 -7.51
N GLY A 171 4.14 -13.43 -6.41
CA GLY A 171 3.69 -13.77 -5.05
C GLY A 171 2.46 -12.99 -4.60
N GLY A 172 1.88 -12.14 -5.44
CA GLY A 172 0.69 -11.33 -5.14
C GLY A 172 0.95 -10.10 -4.28
N PHE A 173 -0.14 -9.37 -4.02
CA PHE A 173 -0.17 -8.12 -3.27
C PHE A 173 -1.08 -8.26 -2.05
N ILE A 174 -0.61 -7.75 -0.92
CA ILE A 174 -1.33 -7.73 0.35
C ILE A 174 -1.43 -6.28 0.81
N ARG A 175 -2.65 -5.80 1.07
CA ARG A 175 -2.78 -4.49 1.70
C ARG A 175 -2.35 -4.56 3.16
N LEU A 176 -1.51 -3.63 3.58
CA LEU A 176 -0.95 -3.61 4.94
C LEU A 176 -2.01 -3.60 6.05
N ASP A 177 -3.14 -2.89 5.86
CA ASP A 177 -4.27 -2.83 6.80
C ASP A 177 -5.18 -4.06 6.76
N SER A 178 -4.95 -4.99 5.82
CA SER A 178 -5.66 -6.26 5.78
C SER A 178 -4.99 -7.35 6.61
N ILE A 179 -3.71 -7.17 6.98
CA ILE A 179 -2.95 -8.13 7.77
C ILE A 179 -3.39 -8.04 9.22
N TYR A 180 -3.84 -9.15 9.79
CA TYR A 180 -4.25 -9.21 11.18
C TYR A 180 -3.04 -9.11 12.10
N THR A 181 -3.22 -8.49 13.26
CA THR A 181 -2.16 -8.35 14.29
C THR A 181 -2.25 -9.40 15.40
N SER A 182 -3.26 -10.27 15.35
CA SER A 182 -3.41 -11.40 16.25
C SER A 182 -3.10 -12.71 15.51
N PRO A 183 -1.96 -13.37 15.80
CA PRO A 183 -1.63 -14.66 15.21
C PRO A 183 -2.70 -15.71 15.46
N GLN A 184 -2.92 -16.58 14.47
CA GLN A 184 -3.75 -17.77 14.57
C GLN A 184 -2.89 -19.02 14.39
N ILE A 185 -3.30 -20.14 14.98
CA ILE A 185 -2.60 -21.41 14.76
C ILE A 185 -3.28 -22.15 13.62
N VAL A 186 -2.52 -22.41 12.56
CA VAL A 186 -2.96 -23.20 11.40
C VAL A 186 -2.08 -24.43 11.22
N THR A 187 -2.59 -25.41 10.49
CA THR A 187 -1.82 -26.61 10.12
C THR A 187 -1.22 -26.36 8.74
N ALA A 188 0.11 -26.25 8.68
CA ALA A 188 0.84 -26.09 7.42
C ALA A 188 0.74 -27.36 6.56
N GLU A 189 1.12 -27.26 5.28
CA GLU A 189 1.05 -28.37 4.31
C GLU A 189 1.84 -29.61 4.74
N ASN A 190 2.91 -29.41 5.53
CA ASN A 190 3.72 -30.48 6.10
C ASN A 190 3.11 -31.12 7.37
N GLY A 191 1.94 -30.66 7.82
CA GLY A 191 1.25 -31.13 9.02
C GLY A 191 1.67 -30.43 10.32
N GLU A 192 2.63 -29.50 10.28
CA GLU A 192 3.08 -28.77 11.47
C GLU A 192 2.09 -27.66 11.86
N LYS A 193 1.93 -27.44 13.17
CA LYS A 193 1.17 -26.31 13.68
C LYS A 193 2.05 -25.07 13.70
N VAL A 194 1.65 -24.05 12.94
CA VAL A 194 2.40 -22.79 12.80
C VAL A 194 1.51 -21.61 13.13
N ASN A 195 2.12 -20.51 13.59
CA ASN A 195 1.43 -19.24 13.71
C ASN A 195 1.30 -18.59 12.33
N SER A 196 0.13 -18.07 12.01
CA SER A 196 -0.17 -17.33 10.79
C SER A 196 -0.86 -16.01 11.06
N LEU A 197 -0.76 -15.09 10.10
CA LEU A 197 -1.52 -13.85 10.07
C LEU A 197 -2.54 -13.92 8.94
N PRO A 198 -3.84 -14.03 9.23
CA PRO A 198 -4.87 -13.88 8.21
C PRO A 198 -4.75 -12.53 7.50
N CYS A 199 -4.82 -12.53 6.18
CA CYS A 199 -4.73 -11.33 5.36
C CYS A 199 -5.52 -11.46 4.06
N LYS A 200 -5.78 -10.33 3.40
CA LYS A 200 -6.37 -10.31 2.06
C LYS A 200 -5.26 -10.31 1.01
N TRP A 201 -5.23 -11.37 0.21
CA TRP A 201 -4.23 -11.64 -0.80
C TRP A 201 -4.83 -11.45 -2.18
N TYR A 202 -4.24 -10.55 -2.97
CA TYR A 202 -4.69 -10.21 -4.31
C TYR A 202 -3.66 -10.64 -5.35
N HIS A 203 -4.15 -11.21 -6.45
CA HIS A 203 -3.40 -11.35 -7.69
C HIS A 203 -4.12 -10.57 -8.77
N VAL A 204 -3.36 -9.94 -9.66
CA VAL A 204 -3.94 -9.15 -10.76
C VAL A 204 -4.85 -9.95 -11.68
N ASP A 205 -4.64 -11.25 -11.77
CA ASP A 205 -5.50 -12.14 -12.55
C ASP A 205 -6.92 -12.26 -11.95
N ASN A 206 -7.08 -11.99 -10.63
CA ASN A 206 -8.40 -11.89 -9.99
C ASN A 206 -9.21 -10.72 -10.53
N LEU A 207 -8.54 -9.63 -10.94
CA LEU A 207 -9.20 -8.52 -11.65
C LEU A 207 -9.47 -8.91 -13.10
N LEU A 208 -8.44 -9.38 -13.81
CA LEU A 208 -8.51 -9.63 -15.25
C LEU A 208 -9.48 -10.75 -15.64
N CYS A 209 -9.77 -11.70 -14.75
CA CYS A 209 -10.77 -12.73 -15.01
C CYS A 209 -12.19 -12.17 -15.23
N HIS A 210 -12.46 -10.94 -14.76
CA HIS A 210 -13.72 -10.22 -15.01
C HIS A 210 -13.74 -9.48 -16.35
N PHE A 211 -12.60 -9.35 -17.02
CA PHE A 211 -12.38 -8.53 -18.21
C PHE A 211 -11.70 -9.35 -19.32
N PRO A 212 -12.41 -10.35 -19.89
CA PRO A 212 -11.85 -11.20 -20.93
C PRO A 212 -11.52 -10.36 -22.18
N GLY A 213 -10.24 -10.39 -22.57
CA GLY A 213 -9.72 -9.61 -23.70
C GLY A 213 -8.84 -8.43 -23.30
N PHE A 214 -8.78 -8.08 -22.02
CA PHE A 214 -7.81 -7.11 -21.52
C PHE A 214 -6.46 -7.81 -21.30
N ASP A 215 -5.45 -7.41 -22.08
CA ASP A 215 -4.10 -7.94 -21.94
C ASP A 215 -3.41 -7.32 -20.72
N LYS A 216 -2.78 -8.15 -19.89
CA LYS A 216 -2.03 -7.75 -18.71
C LYS A 216 -0.95 -6.71 -19.00
N SER A 217 -0.34 -6.75 -20.19
CA SER A 217 0.65 -5.78 -20.67
C SER A 217 0.09 -4.36 -20.85
N MET A 218 -1.24 -4.20 -20.90
CA MET A 218 -1.92 -2.91 -21.06
C MET A 218 -2.18 -2.19 -19.73
N LEU A 219 -1.90 -2.84 -18.58
CA LEU A 219 -2.11 -2.26 -17.26
C LEU A 219 -1.37 -0.92 -17.02
N PRO A 220 -0.12 -0.73 -17.47
CA PRO A 220 0.56 0.57 -17.34
C PRO A 220 -0.14 1.69 -18.13
N LEU A 221 -0.70 1.38 -19.30
CA LEU A 221 -1.46 2.35 -20.09
C LEU A 221 -2.79 2.69 -19.39
N PHE A 222 -3.48 1.67 -18.86
CA PHE A 222 -4.68 1.86 -18.05
C PHE A 222 -4.42 2.78 -16.85
N ALA A 223 -3.32 2.54 -16.12
CA ALA A 223 -2.89 3.36 -14.98
C ALA A 223 -2.73 4.84 -15.37
N THR A 224 -2.07 5.06 -16.51
CA THR A 224 -1.81 6.39 -17.07
C THR A 224 -3.11 7.09 -17.43
N LEU A 225 -4.03 6.42 -18.15
CA LEU A 225 -5.32 6.99 -18.55
C LEU A 225 -6.22 7.35 -17.36
N MET A 226 -6.21 6.52 -16.32
CA MET A 226 -6.94 6.80 -15.07
C MET A 226 -6.33 7.97 -14.28
N GLY A 227 -5.04 8.21 -14.49
CA GLY A 227 -4.22 9.15 -13.75
C GLY A 227 -3.56 8.48 -12.54
N ASN A 228 -2.28 8.75 -12.38
CA ASN A 228 -1.42 8.23 -11.32
C ASN A 228 -0.59 9.39 -10.74
N ASP A 229 0.41 9.08 -9.90
CA ASP A 229 1.22 10.11 -9.25
C ASP A 229 2.09 10.94 -10.22
N PHE A 230 2.24 10.52 -11.48
CA PHE A 230 2.99 11.23 -12.52
C PHE A 230 2.09 12.00 -13.50
N VAL A 231 0.91 11.47 -13.79
CA VAL A 231 0.03 11.96 -14.85
C VAL A 231 -1.35 12.27 -14.29
N ASN A 232 -1.76 13.54 -14.38
CA ASN A 232 -3.09 13.95 -13.95
C ASN A 232 -4.17 13.43 -14.93
N GLY A 233 -5.06 12.56 -14.43
CA GLY A 233 -6.15 11.96 -15.22
C GLY A 233 -7.10 12.96 -15.89
N VAL A 234 -7.16 14.21 -15.42
CA VAL A 234 -7.96 15.29 -16.08
C VAL A 234 -7.48 15.54 -17.51
N MET A 235 -6.20 15.31 -17.82
CA MET A 235 -5.65 15.47 -19.16
C MET A 235 -6.32 14.55 -20.19
N PHE A 236 -6.90 13.43 -19.75
CA PHE A 236 -7.57 12.46 -20.63
C PHE A 236 -9.08 12.66 -20.72
N GLU A 237 -9.65 13.73 -20.14
CA GLU A 237 -11.10 13.98 -20.24
C GLU A 237 -11.57 14.12 -21.69
N GLY A 238 -10.80 14.80 -22.54
CA GLY A 238 -11.08 14.89 -23.98
C GLY A 238 -11.14 13.50 -24.63
N PHE A 239 -10.17 12.64 -24.35
CA PHE A 239 -10.15 11.25 -24.82
C PHE A 239 -11.41 10.48 -24.39
N PHE A 240 -11.75 10.52 -23.10
CA PHE A 240 -12.95 9.84 -22.58
C PHE A 240 -14.26 10.39 -23.15
N ASN A 241 -14.30 11.67 -23.51
CA ASN A 241 -15.48 12.28 -24.15
C ASN A 241 -15.61 11.89 -25.63
N SER A 242 -14.50 11.54 -26.29
CA SER A 242 -14.47 11.15 -27.70
C SER A 242 -14.72 9.65 -27.93
N ILE A 243 -14.57 8.80 -26.92
CA ILE A 243 -14.77 7.36 -27.05
C ILE A 243 -16.09 6.91 -26.41
N LYS A 244 -16.72 5.89 -27.00
CA LYS A 244 -17.85 5.19 -26.38
C LYS A 244 -17.32 4.07 -25.50
N LEU A 245 -17.33 4.28 -24.19
CA LEU A 245 -16.96 3.24 -23.23
C LEU A 245 -18.02 2.11 -23.24
N PRO A 246 -17.59 0.83 -23.29
CA PRO A 246 -18.51 -0.28 -23.18
C PRO A 246 -19.27 -0.23 -21.86
N ARG A 247 -20.59 -0.42 -21.92
CA ARG A 247 -21.42 -0.58 -20.72
C ARG A 247 -21.25 -2.00 -20.20
N LEU A 248 -20.32 -2.20 -19.28
CA LEU A 248 -20.21 -3.49 -18.60
C LEU A 248 -21.46 -3.77 -17.77
N LYS A 249 -22.17 -4.84 -18.15
CA LYS A 249 -23.25 -5.45 -17.37
C LYS A 249 -22.67 -6.45 -16.37
N SER A 250 -21.56 -6.12 -15.70
CA SER A 250 -21.00 -7.03 -14.69
C SER A 250 -21.92 -7.03 -13.47
N LYS A 251 -22.80 -8.04 -13.36
CA LYS A 251 -23.63 -8.25 -12.17
C LYS A 251 -22.80 -8.59 -10.91
N LYS A 252 -21.51 -8.90 -11.07
CA LYS A 252 -20.62 -9.36 -10.00
C LYS A 252 -19.80 -8.23 -9.38
N LEU A 253 -19.48 -7.17 -10.12
CA LEU A 253 -18.69 -6.05 -9.61
C LEU A 253 -19.61 -4.89 -9.20
N LYS A 254 -19.39 -4.37 -8.00
CA LYS A 254 -20.01 -3.15 -7.50
C LYS A 254 -19.25 -1.95 -8.07
N ILE A 255 -19.95 -1.10 -8.81
CA ILE A 255 -19.38 0.03 -9.55
C ILE A 255 -20.09 1.30 -9.12
N SER A 256 -19.32 2.31 -8.69
CA SER A 256 -19.83 3.65 -8.41
C SER A 256 -19.56 4.58 -9.59
N LYS A 257 -20.16 5.78 -9.60
CA LYS A 257 -20.01 6.75 -10.71
C LYS A 257 -18.54 7.11 -11.02
N GLN A 258 -17.67 7.12 -10.02
CA GLN A 258 -16.24 7.39 -10.19
C GLN A 258 -15.46 6.22 -10.81
N HIS A 259 -16.00 4.99 -10.74
CA HIS A 259 -15.36 3.78 -11.30
C HIS A 259 -15.80 3.48 -12.74
N THR A 260 -16.76 4.22 -13.30
CA THR A 260 -17.29 3.95 -14.66
C THR A 260 -16.21 4.05 -15.74
N LYS A 261 -15.32 5.04 -15.67
CA LYS A 261 -14.21 5.19 -16.63
C LYS A 261 -13.23 4.02 -16.53
N MET A 262 -12.89 3.65 -15.31
CA MET A 262 -11.98 2.56 -14.99
C MET A 262 -12.48 1.23 -15.53
N VAL A 263 -13.74 0.90 -15.22
CA VAL A 263 -14.38 -0.32 -15.73
C VAL A 263 -14.55 -0.25 -17.25
N GLY A 264 -14.81 0.92 -17.85
CA GLY A 264 -14.92 1.02 -19.30
C GLY A 264 -13.59 0.85 -20.06
N LEU A 265 -12.44 0.97 -19.38
CA LEU A 265 -11.12 0.72 -19.98
C LEU A 265 -10.67 -0.73 -19.84
N LEU A 266 -11.19 -1.45 -18.84
CA LEU A 266 -10.95 -2.87 -18.60
C LEU A 266 -11.95 -3.72 -19.39
#